data_AF-A0A0D0A7I3-F1
#
_entry.id   AF-A0A0D0A7I3-F1
#
_cell.length_a   1.000
_cell.length_b   1.000
_cell.length_c   1.000
_cell.angle_alpha   90.00
_cell.angle_beta   90.00
_cell.angle_gamma   90.00
#
_symmetry.space_group_name_H-M   'P 1'
#
loop_
_entity.id
_entity.type
_entity.pdbx_description
1 polymer ?
#
loop_
_entity_poly.entity_id
_entity_poly.type
_entity_poly.pdbx_seq_one_letter_code
_entity_poly.pdbx_strand_id
1 'polypeptide(L)'
;MSINGVLQNAKWPDFVLTETKNTATVDGQSFVKTDNQRWIGEYNYEEKGRYFVSIKNKDSGNYLAWDANMKVVMNGSKYWWKLVFHEGLVGFQVPEKKSASDSQASAKPTSFYTLELEADHSVVLKYQESDLIEAQLWKVVPK
;
A
#
# COMPACT_ATOMS: atom_id res chain seq x y z
N MET A 1 -0.01 13.21 7.65
CA MET A 1 -0.13 13.21 6.18
C MET A 1 -1.48 12.59 5.80
N SER A 2 -2.17 13.12 4.80
CA SER A 2 -3.44 12.58 4.29
C SER A 2 -3.24 12.09 2.85
N ILE A 3 -3.68 10.88 2.54
CA ILE A 3 -3.73 10.32 1.20
C ILE A 3 -5.08 10.72 0.61
N ASN A 4 -5.04 11.67 -0.32
CA ASN A 4 -6.18 12.04 -1.14
C ASN A 4 -5.61 12.58 -2.47
N GLY A 5 -5.56 11.72 -3.47
CA GLY A 5 -4.92 12.04 -4.75
C GLY A 5 -4.29 10.82 -5.39
N VAL A 6 -3.14 11.01 -6.02
CA VAL A 6 -2.45 9.98 -6.79
C VAL A 6 -1.22 9.50 -6.03
N LEU A 7 -0.99 8.19 -6.01
CA LEU A 7 0.20 7.57 -5.41
C LEU A 7 1.24 7.37 -6.51
N GLN A 8 2.18 8.31 -6.63
CA GLN A 8 3.28 8.28 -7.59
C GLN A 8 4.46 7.51 -7.00
N ASN A 9 5.06 6.60 -7.76
CA ASN A 9 6.19 5.83 -7.25
C ASN A 9 7.44 6.71 -7.13
N ALA A 10 8.18 6.62 -6.03
CA ALA A 10 9.38 7.44 -5.84
C ALA A 10 10.57 6.95 -6.69
N LYS A 11 10.67 5.64 -6.94
CA LYS A 11 11.74 5.04 -7.76
C LYS A 11 11.49 5.27 -9.25
N TRP A 12 10.25 5.16 -9.71
CA TRP A 12 9.85 5.46 -11.08
C TRP A 12 8.74 6.53 -11.12
N PRO A 13 9.11 7.82 -11.09
CA PRO A 13 8.15 8.93 -10.99
C PRO A 13 7.13 9.01 -12.13
N ASP A 14 7.38 8.41 -13.28
CA ASP A 14 6.43 8.44 -14.40
C ASP A 14 5.22 7.50 -14.18
N PHE A 15 5.27 6.64 -13.15
CA PHE A 15 4.25 5.64 -12.87
C PHE A 15 3.51 5.91 -11.57
N VAL A 16 2.20 5.67 -11.62
CA VAL A 16 1.28 5.84 -10.52
C VAL A 16 0.49 4.55 -10.27
N LEU A 17 0.15 4.32 -9.02
CA LEU A 17 -0.68 3.20 -8.61
C LEU A 17 -2.06 3.30 -9.28
N THR A 18 -2.43 2.28 -10.05
CA THR A 18 -3.64 2.31 -10.88
C THR A 18 -4.43 1.02 -10.71
N GLU A 19 -5.71 1.12 -10.35
CA GLU A 19 -6.61 -0.03 -10.39
C GLU A 19 -6.95 -0.41 -11.84
N THR A 20 -6.77 -1.68 -12.19
CA THR A 20 -7.08 -2.20 -13.51
C THR A 20 -8.48 -2.84 -13.52
N LYS A 21 -9.42 -2.17 -14.18
CA LYS A 21 -10.87 -2.51 -14.17
C LYS A 21 -11.20 -3.95 -14.59
N ASN A 22 -10.35 -4.58 -15.40
CA ASN A 22 -10.65 -5.88 -16.00
C ASN A 22 -10.23 -7.07 -15.14
N THR A 23 -9.40 -6.87 -14.12
CA THR A 23 -8.72 -7.97 -13.40
C THR A 23 -8.80 -7.85 -11.88
N ALA A 24 -9.42 -6.79 -11.34
CA ALA A 24 -9.41 -6.48 -9.91
C ALA A 24 -7.99 -6.46 -9.32
N THR A 25 -7.00 -6.13 -10.16
CA THR A 25 -5.60 -6.01 -9.79
C THR A 25 -5.18 -4.54 -9.81
N VAL A 26 -3.93 -4.31 -9.48
CA VAL A 26 -3.32 -2.98 -9.43
C VAL A 26 -1.99 -3.07 -10.14
N ASP A 27 -1.68 -2.07 -10.96
CA ASP A 27 -0.42 -1.96 -11.69
C ASP A 27 0.11 -0.52 -11.65
N GLY A 28 1.38 -0.34 -12.04
CA GLY A 28 1.94 0.97 -12.32
C GLY A 28 1.59 1.41 -13.73
N GLN A 29 0.94 2.56 -13.88
CA GLN A 29 0.65 3.15 -15.20
C GLN A 29 1.02 4.62 -15.23
N SER A 30 1.22 5.17 -16.44
CA SER A 30 1.38 6.61 -16.61
C SER A 30 0.12 7.35 -16.17
N PHE A 31 0.28 8.53 -15.57
CA PHE A 31 -0.84 9.31 -15.08
C PHE A 31 -1.63 9.95 -16.25
N VAL A 32 -2.91 9.60 -16.35
CA VAL A 32 -3.83 10.08 -17.41
C VAL A 32 -5.09 10.76 -16.85
N LYS A 33 -5.08 11.14 -15.56
CA LYS A 33 -6.15 11.88 -14.87
C LYS A 33 -7.49 11.15 -14.77
N THR A 34 -7.49 9.83 -14.75
CA THR A 34 -8.70 9.00 -14.57
C THR A 34 -8.94 8.67 -13.09
N ASP A 35 -10.19 8.42 -12.72
CA ASP A 35 -10.56 8.20 -11.30
C ASP A 35 -10.01 6.89 -10.73
N ASN A 36 -9.74 5.87 -11.56
CA ASN A 36 -9.09 4.62 -11.13
C ASN A 36 -7.61 4.81 -10.71
N GLN A 37 -7.05 6.01 -10.88
CA GLN A 37 -5.71 6.40 -10.40
C GLN A 37 -5.78 7.25 -9.13
N ARG A 38 -6.99 7.53 -8.61
CA ARG A 38 -7.20 8.37 -7.42
C ARG A 38 -7.53 7.51 -6.21
N TRP A 39 -6.84 7.79 -5.12
CA TRP A 39 -6.87 7.02 -3.89
C TRP A 39 -7.19 7.90 -2.69
N ILE A 40 -7.95 7.33 -1.76
CA ILE A 40 -8.36 7.95 -0.51
C ILE A 40 -7.86 7.07 0.63
N GLY A 41 -7.06 7.64 1.53
CA GLY A 41 -6.62 6.99 2.75
C GLY A 41 -7.59 7.26 3.89
N GLU A 42 -8.08 6.19 4.51
CA GLU A 42 -8.87 6.23 5.72
C GLU A 42 -8.00 5.71 6.88
N TYR A 43 -7.85 6.51 7.93
CA TYR A 43 -6.83 6.28 8.96
C TYR A 43 -7.42 5.69 10.23
N ASN A 44 -6.71 4.72 10.82
CA ASN A 44 -6.94 4.29 12.19
C ASN A 44 -5.68 4.57 13.03
N TYR A 45 -5.86 5.24 14.17
CA TYR A 45 -4.81 5.68 15.08
C TYR A 45 -4.73 4.83 16.37
N GLU A 46 -5.52 3.76 16.48
CA GLU A 46 -5.82 3.12 17.77
C GLU A 46 -4.70 2.25 18.39
N GLU A 47 -3.64 1.88 17.67
CA GLU A 47 -2.60 1.00 18.25
C GLU A 47 -1.23 1.67 18.43
N LYS A 48 -0.96 2.12 19.66
CA LYS A 48 0.39 2.34 20.22
C LYS A 48 1.33 3.18 19.35
N GLY A 49 0.83 4.26 18.74
CA GLY A 49 1.65 5.18 17.93
C GLY A 49 2.03 4.66 16.54
N ARG A 50 1.38 3.59 16.06
CA ARG A 50 1.51 3.12 14.68
C ARG A 50 0.42 3.74 13.80
N TYR A 51 0.80 4.17 12.61
CA TYR A 51 -0.14 4.73 11.64
C TYR A 51 -0.63 3.62 10.71
N PHE A 52 -1.91 3.29 10.82
CA PHE A 52 -2.57 2.38 9.90
C PHE A 52 -3.48 3.15 8.94
N VAL A 53 -3.54 2.68 7.70
CA VAL A 53 -4.40 3.26 6.68
C VAL A 53 -5.04 2.16 5.84
N SER A 54 -6.32 2.31 5.50
CA SER A 54 -6.93 1.59 4.40
C SER A 54 -6.97 2.49 3.18
N ILE A 55 -6.58 1.95 2.02
CA ILE A 55 -6.42 2.72 0.79
C ILE A 55 -7.53 2.36 -0.17
N LYS A 56 -8.50 3.27 -0.35
CA LYS A 56 -9.68 3.10 -1.18
C LYS A 56 -9.48 3.74 -2.55
N ASN A 57 -9.81 3.03 -3.62
CA ASN A 57 -9.87 3.62 -4.95
C ASN A 57 -11.16 4.44 -5.10
N LYS A 58 -11.06 5.64 -5.68
CA LYS A 58 -12.19 6.55 -5.81
C LYS A 58 -13.23 6.08 -6.84
N ASP A 59 -12.80 5.36 -7.88
CA ASP A 59 -13.67 4.89 -8.96
C ASP A 59 -14.50 3.69 -8.52
N SER A 60 -13.83 2.59 -8.12
CA SER A 60 -14.52 1.35 -7.74
C SER A 60 -15.11 1.38 -6.33
N GLY A 61 -14.54 2.20 -5.44
CA GLY A 61 -14.82 2.15 -4.01
C GLY A 61 -14.21 0.94 -3.29
N ASN A 62 -13.43 0.10 -3.98
CA ASN A 62 -12.71 -1.02 -3.38
C ASN A 62 -11.39 -0.57 -2.74
N TYR A 63 -10.86 -1.38 -1.84
CA TYR A 63 -9.62 -1.14 -1.12
C TYR A 63 -8.46 -1.95 -1.71
N LEU A 64 -7.29 -1.32 -1.76
CA LEU A 64 -6.02 -2.00 -1.98
C LEU A 64 -5.79 -3.00 -0.85
N ALA A 65 -5.66 -4.26 -1.20
CA ALA A 65 -5.60 -5.39 -0.28
C ALA A 65 -4.60 -6.43 -0.77
N TRP A 66 -4.54 -7.55 -0.03
CA TRP A 66 -3.79 -8.73 -0.43
C TRP A 66 -4.60 -10.00 -0.21
N ASP A 67 -4.37 -11.01 -1.05
CA ASP A 67 -5.02 -12.31 -0.93
C ASP A 67 -4.25 -13.27 -0.01
N ALA A 68 -4.72 -14.52 0.08
CA ALA A 68 -4.08 -15.56 0.90
C ALA A 68 -2.66 -15.92 0.42
N ASN A 69 -2.34 -15.67 -0.85
CA ASN A 69 -1.05 -15.92 -1.48
C ASN A 69 -0.15 -14.67 -1.50
N MET A 70 -0.54 -13.61 -0.77
CA MET A 70 0.15 -12.32 -0.75
C MET A 70 0.24 -11.66 -2.13
N LYS A 71 -0.75 -11.85 -3.00
CA LYS A 71 -0.90 -11.05 -4.22
C LYS A 71 -1.68 -9.79 -3.94
N VAL A 72 -1.28 -8.68 -4.58
CA VAL A 72 -2.01 -7.41 -4.51
C VAL A 72 -3.33 -7.53 -5.26
N VAL A 73 -4.42 -7.18 -4.60
CA VAL A 73 -5.78 -7.28 -5.15
C VAL A 73 -6.64 -6.10 -4.70
N MET A 74 -7.78 -5.91 -5.35
CA MET A 74 -8.83 -5.00 -4.91
C MET A 74 -9.92 -5.77 -4.15
N ASN A 75 -10.35 -5.24 -3.00
CA ASN A 75 -11.34 -5.89 -2.13
C ASN A 75 -12.42 -4.90 -1.66
N GLY A 76 -13.69 -5.33 -1.57
CA GLY A 76 -14.77 -4.47 -1.07
C GLY A 76 -14.66 -4.15 0.43
N SER A 77 -13.88 -4.93 1.19
CA SER A 77 -13.63 -4.74 2.62
C SER A 77 -12.30 -4.03 2.88
N LYS A 78 -12.21 -3.33 4.01
CA LYS A 78 -11.00 -2.61 4.42
C LYS A 78 -9.85 -3.56 4.76
N TYR A 79 -8.67 -3.22 4.27
CA TYR A 79 -7.40 -3.81 4.67
C TYR A 79 -6.52 -2.71 5.25
N TRP A 80 -5.93 -2.97 6.41
CA TRP A 80 -5.11 -1.99 7.12
C TRP A 80 -3.64 -2.17 6.77
N TRP A 81 -3.06 -1.19 6.11
CA TRP A 81 -1.64 -1.11 5.82
C TRP A 81 -0.93 -0.37 6.95
N LYS A 82 0.18 -0.91 7.43
CA LYS A 82 1.09 -0.16 8.30
C LYS A 82 1.87 0.81 7.43
N LEU A 83 1.87 2.09 7.81
CA LEU A 83 2.60 3.12 7.10
C LEU A 83 4.05 3.24 7.57
N VAL A 84 4.92 3.48 6.60
CA VAL A 84 6.32 3.84 6.78
C VAL A 84 6.49 5.24 6.22
N PHE A 85 7.10 6.15 6.97
CA PHE A 85 7.30 7.53 6.52
C PHE A 85 8.79 7.83 6.40
N HIS A 86 9.17 8.45 5.28
CA HIS A 86 10.54 8.91 5.07
C HIS A 86 10.51 10.17 4.19
N GLU A 87 11.03 11.29 4.69
CA GLU A 87 11.16 12.56 3.95
C GLU A 87 9.87 13.03 3.23
N GLY A 88 8.70 12.82 3.85
CA GLY A 88 7.42 13.21 3.25
C GLY A 88 6.91 12.25 2.16
N LEU A 89 7.54 11.10 2.00
CA LEU A 89 7.05 9.97 1.22
C LEU A 89 6.45 8.90 2.15
N VAL A 90 5.66 8.00 1.56
CA VAL A 90 4.96 6.94 2.28
C VAL A 90 5.27 5.57 1.67
N GLY A 91 5.64 4.61 2.50
CA GLY A 91 5.70 3.19 2.17
C GLY A 91 4.54 2.43 2.82
N PHE A 92 4.16 1.32 2.21
CA PHE A 92 3.06 0.48 2.69
C PHE A 92 3.57 -0.90 3.06
N GLN A 93 3.29 -1.33 4.28
CA GLN A 93 3.68 -2.62 4.82
C GLN A 93 2.44 -3.42 5.23
N VAL A 94 2.43 -4.72 4.94
CA VAL A 94 1.48 -5.67 5.52
C VAL A 94 1.78 -5.81 7.03
N PRO A 95 0.80 -5.56 7.92
CA PRO A 95 1.02 -5.71 9.36
C PRO A 95 1.36 -7.16 9.74
N GLU A 96 2.28 -7.33 10.70
CA GLU A 96 2.67 -8.66 11.23
C GLU A 96 1.49 -9.44 11.83
N LYS A 97 0.48 -8.75 12.36
CA LYS A 97 -0.77 -9.36 12.81
C LYS A 97 -1.80 -9.29 11.71
N LYS A 98 -2.03 -10.40 11.01
CA LYS A 98 -3.25 -10.59 10.23
C LYS A 98 -4.43 -10.63 11.22
N SER A 99 -5.15 -9.52 11.36
CA SER A 99 -6.34 -9.40 12.22
C SER A 99 -6.07 -9.45 13.74
N ALA A 100 -7.01 -8.90 14.52
CA ALA A 100 -6.87 -8.49 15.92
C ALA A 100 -6.68 -9.62 16.97
N SER A 101 -6.36 -10.86 16.57
CA SER A 101 -6.37 -12.00 17.50
C SER A 101 -5.01 -12.52 17.97
N ASP A 102 -3.87 -12.09 17.42
CA ASP A 102 -2.63 -12.83 17.71
C ASP A 102 -1.66 -11.98 18.52
N SER A 103 -1.76 -12.07 19.85
CA SER A 103 -0.74 -11.61 20.78
C SER A 103 0.37 -12.64 20.92
N GLN A 104 1.51 -12.41 20.27
CA GLN A 104 2.81 -12.84 20.78
C GLN A 104 3.92 -12.02 20.12
N ALA A 105 4.63 -11.24 20.92
CA ALA A 105 5.84 -10.55 20.51
C ALA A 105 6.97 -11.58 20.46
N SER A 106 7.57 -11.77 19.28
CA SER A 106 8.77 -12.58 19.09
C SER A 106 9.89 -11.68 18.59
N ALA A 107 10.94 -11.56 19.40
CA ALA A 107 12.19 -10.92 19.03
C ALA A 107 12.97 -11.81 18.04
N LYS A 108 12.85 -11.55 16.74
CA LYS A 108 13.62 -12.11 15.61
C LYS A 108 13.42 -11.20 14.38
N PRO A 109 14.31 -11.20 13.37
CA PRO A 109 14.28 -10.23 12.27
C PRO A 109 12.86 -10.21 11.71
N THR A 110 12.23 -9.03 11.78
CA THR A 110 10.84 -8.88 11.40
C THR A 110 10.76 -9.09 9.91
N SER A 111 10.29 -10.27 9.50
CA SER A 111 9.96 -10.52 8.11
C SER A 111 8.65 -9.83 7.78
N PHE A 112 8.58 -9.07 6.69
CA PHE A 112 7.35 -8.37 6.31
C PHE A 112 7.21 -8.25 4.78
N TYR A 113 5.99 -7.96 4.34
CA TYR A 113 5.69 -7.68 2.95
C TYR A 113 5.50 -6.18 2.75
N THR A 114 6.03 -5.67 1.63
CA THR A 114 5.97 -4.25 1.24
C THR A 114 5.34 -4.12 -0.13
N LEU A 115 4.59 -3.03 -0.34
CA LEU A 115 4.01 -2.71 -1.64
C LEU A 115 5.10 -2.14 -2.56
N GLU A 116 5.43 -2.89 -3.59
CA GLU A 116 6.48 -2.58 -4.54
C GLU A 116 5.91 -2.47 -5.95
N LEU A 117 6.51 -1.59 -6.75
CA LEU A 117 6.45 -1.63 -8.20
C LEU A 117 7.68 -2.41 -8.69
N GLU A 118 7.54 -3.20 -9.75
CA GLU A 118 8.65 -3.86 -10.43
C GLU A 118 8.97 -3.20 -11.77
N ALA A 119 10.09 -3.60 -12.39
CA ALA A 119 10.56 -3.00 -13.64
C ALA A 119 9.64 -3.28 -14.84
N ASP A 120 8.82 -4.32 -14.76
CA ASP A 120 7.75 -4.62 -15.73
C ASP A 120 6.44 -3.86 -15.44
N HIS A 121 6.47 -2.97 -14.44
CA HIS A 121 5.36 -2.17 -13.93
C HIS A 121 4.27 -2.95 -13.19
N SER A 122 4.50 -4.23 -12.86
CA SER A 122 3.63 -4.97 -11.97
C SER A 122 3.71 -4.43 -10.55
N VAL A 123 2.57 -4.37 -9.86
CA VAL A 123 2.55 -4.02 -8.43
C VAL A 123 2.42 -5.30 -7.61
N VAL A 124 3.39 -5.51 -6.73
CA VAL A 124 3.55 -6.76 -5.99
C VAL A 124 3.72 -6.51 -4.50
N LEU A 125 3.53 -7.56 -3.71
CA LEU A 125 4.03 -7.60 -2.35
C LEU A 125 5.38 -8.29 -2.32
N LYS A 126 6.44 -7.54 -2.02
CA LYS A 126 7.78 -8.11 -1.89
C LYS A 126 8.07 -8.47 -0.45
N TYR A 127 8.47 -9.72 -0.24
CA TYR A 127 8.94 -10.23 1.04
C TYR A 127 10.33 -9.65 1.36
N GLN A 128 10.51 -9.20 2.60
CA GLN A 128 11.74 -8.59 3.11
C GLN A 128 12.13 -9.26 4.42
N GLU A 129 13.42 -9.53 4.60
CA GLU A 129 14.01 -10.00 5.85
C GLU A 129 15.06 -8.97 6.30
N SER A 130 14.67 -8.04 7.18
CA SER A 130 15.61 -7.04 7.72
C SER A 130 15.05 -6.37 8.98
N ASP A 131 15.97 -5.85 9.80
CA ASP A 131 15.65 -4.92 10.89
C ASP A 131 15.41 -3.48 10.37
N LEU A 132 15.84 -3.19 9.13
CA LEU A 132 15.62 -1.93 8.44
C LEU A 132 14.37 -2.03 7.57
N ILE A 133 13.49 -1.05 7.69
CA ILE A 133 12.25 -0.99 6.92
C ILE A 133 12.54 -0.39 5.54
N GLU A 134 12.74 -1.25 4.54
CA GLU A 134 13.01 -0.88 3.14
C GLU A 134 11.77 -1.01 2.25
N ALA A 135 10.64 -0.43 2.68
CA ALA A 135 9.49 -0.31 1.79
C ALA A 135 9.81 0.72 0.70
N GLN A 136 9.55 0.38 -0.56
CA GLN A 136 9.56 1.37 -1.61
C GLN A 136 8.53 2.45 -1.32
N LEU A 137 8.97 3.68 -1.56
CA LEU A 137 8.27 4.88 -1.16
C LEU A 137 7.43 5.40 -2.32
N TRP A 138 6.32 6.02 -1.94
CA TRP A 138 5.33 6.60 -2.81
C TRP A 138 5.12 8.05 -2.40
N LYS A 139 4.99 8.93 -3.38
CA LYS A 139 4.64 10.33 -3.20
C LYS A 139 3.14 10.48 -3.38
N VAL A 140 2.49 11.10 -2.39
CA VAL A 140 1.09 11.52 -2.52
C VAL A 140 1.06 12.84 -3.29
N VAL A 141 0.48 12.82 -4.48
CA VAL A 141 0.30 14.02 -5.32
C VAL A 141 -1.17 14.43 -5.27
N PRO A 142 -1.51 15.59 -4.67
CA PRO A 142 -2.89 16.10 -4.67
C PRO A 142 -3.35 16.37 -6.11
N LYS A 143 -4.49 15.80 -6.52
CA LYS A 143 -5.05 15.91 -7.88
C LYS A 143 -6.57 15.81 -7.91
#